data_AF-A0A6I2SQD2-F1
#
_entry.id   AF-A0A6I2SQD2-F1
#
_cell.length_a   1.000
_cell.length_b   1.000
_cell.length_c   1.000
_cell.angle_alpha   90.00
_cell.angle_beta   90.00
_cell.angle_gamma   90.00
#
_symmetry.space_group_name_H-M   'P 1'
#
loop_
_entity.id
_entity.type
_entity.pdbx_description
1 polymer ?
#
loop_
_entity_poly.entity_id
_entity_poly.type
_entity_poly.pdbx_seq_one_letter_code
_entity_poly.pdbx_strand_id
1 'polypeptide(L)' 'MRDSDLQPRYYINAALQAMEQAYAHNQDVRVGAQISRVIAALHELKGEVATSRSAHEQPQYDPHEINDFNSAI' A
#
# COMPACT_ATOMS: atom_id res chain seq x y z
N MET A 1 -1.69 18.15 -1.08
CA MET A 1 -0.81 17.00 -1.39
C MET A 1 -1.31 15.67 -0.81
N ARG A 2 -2.52 15.60 -0.23
CA ARG A 2 -3.02 14.40 0.48
C ARG A 2 -3.70 13.37 -0.43
N ASP A 3 -4.07 13.77 -1.64
CA ASP A 3 -4.80 12.93 -2.61
C ASP A 3 -3.89 11.96 -3.39
N SER A 4 -2.60 12.30 -3.55
CA SER A 4 -1.64 11.49 -4.30
C SER A 4 -1.31 10.15 -3.62
N ASP A 5 -1.37 10.09 -2.28
CA ASP A 5 -1.10 8.88 -1.50
C ASP A 5 -2.28 7.89 -1.46
N LEU A 6 -3.47 8.31 -1.87
CA LEU A 6 -4.66 7.46 -1.93
C LEU A 6 -4.83 6.78 -3.29
N GLN A 7 -4.26 7.35 -4.34
CA GLN A 7 -4.34 6.83 -5.71
C GLN A 7 -3.78 5.40 -5.86
N PRO A 8 -2.58 5.07 -5.35
CA PRO A 8 -2.00 3.74 -5.58
C PRO A 8 -2.85 2.62 -4.99
N ARG A 9 -3.35 2.79 -3.76
CA ARG A 9 -4.24 1.81 -3.11
C ARG A 9 -5.57 1.67 -3.83
N TYR A 10 -6.14 2.78 -4.31
CA TYR A 10 -7.37 2.77 -5.08
C TYR A 10 -7.23 1.92 -6.36
N TYR A 11 -6.17 2.15 -7.14
CA TYR A 11 -5.93 1.40 -8.37
C TYR A 11 -5.60 -0.07 -8.13
N ILE A 12 -4.84 -0.38 -7.07
CA ILE A 12 -4.53 -1.78 -6.70
C ILE A 12 -5.81 -2.53 -6.30
N ASN A 13 -6.70 -1.88 -5.53
CA ASN A 13 -7.97 -2.49 -5.16
C ASN A 13 -8.89 -2.69 -6.38
N ALA A 14 -8.94 -1.73 -7.30
CA ALA A 14 -9.70 -1.87 -8.54
C ALA A 14 -9.16 -3.01 -9.42
N ALA A 15 -7.83 -3.14 -9.53
CA ALA A 15 -7.19 -4.22 -10.26
C ALA A 15 -7.45 -5.60 -9.63
N LEU A 16 -7.42 -5.70 -8.29
CA LEU A 16 -7.78 -6.92 -7.57
C LEU A 16 -9.20 -7.36 -7.88
N GLN A 17 -10.16 -6.44 -7.75
CA GLN A 17 -11.57 -6.75 -8.00
C GLN A 17 -11.80 -7.20 -9.46
N ALA A 18 -11.16 -6.55 -10.43
CA ALA A 18 -11.25 -6.95 -11.83
C ALA A 18 -10.64 -8.34 -12.09
N MET A 19 -9.50 -8.66 -11.47
CA MET A 19 -8.85 -9.97 -11.63
C MET A 19 -9.62 -11.09 -10.94
N GLU A 20 -10.22 -10.84 -9.77
CA GLU A 20 -11.10 -11.80 -9.09
C GLU A 20 -12.35 -12.12 -9.92
N GLN A 21 -12.96 -11.11 -10.53
CA GLN A 21 -14.07 -11.30 -11.47
C GLN A 21 -13.62 -12.09 -12.70
N ALA A 22 -12.46 -11.75 -13.28
CA ALA A 22 -11.90 -12.46 -14.41
C ALA A 22 -11.64 -13.94 -14.07
N TYR A 23 -11.12 -14.23 -12.86
CA TYR A 23 -10.91 -15.60 -12.39
C TYR A 23 -12.24 -16.37 -12.26
N ALA A 24 -13.27 -15.74 -11.68
CA ALA A 24 -14.59 -16.36 -11.47
C ALA A 24 -15.32 -16.68 -12.79
N HIS A 25 -15.15 -15.84 -13.81
CA HIS A 25 -15.80 -16.02 -15.12
C HIS A 25 -14.97 -16.82 -16.12
N ASN A 26 -13.70 -17.07 -15.83
CA ASN A 26 -12.81 -17.76 -16.76
C ASN A 26 -12.91 -19.28 -16.61
N GLN A 27 -13.16 -19.96 -17.74
CA GLN A 27 -13.33 -21.41 -17.81
C GLN A 27 -12.04 -22.15 -18.19
N ASP A 28 -10.99 -21.43 -18.60
CA ASP A 28 -9.70 -22.01 -18.96
C ASP A 28 -8.77 -22.11 -17.73
N VAL A 29 -8.39 -23.33 -17.36
CA VAL A 29 -7.52 -23.60 -16.20
C VAL A 29 -6.14 -22.93 -16.31
N ARG A 30 -5.56 -22.83 -17.51
CA ARG A 30 -4.23 -22.22 -17.71
C ARG A 30 -4.29 -20.71 -17.49
N VAL A 31 -5.35 -20.08 -18.00
CA VAL A 31 -5.59 -18.64 -17.81
C VAL A 31 -5.96 -18.38 -16.35
N GLY A 32 -6.72 -19.25 -15.70
CA GLY A 32 -7.04 -19.15 -14.27
C GLY A 32 -5.78 -19.18 -13.41
N ALA A 33 -4.83 -20.09 -13.70
CA ALA A 33 -3.55 -20.14 -12.99
C ALA A 33 -2.73 -18.85 -13.16
N GLN A 34 -2.77 -18.22 -14.33
CA GLN A 34 -2.12 -16.92 -14.56
C GLN A 34 -2.80 -15.80 -13.77
N ILE A 35 -4.12 -15.71 -13.82
CA ILE A 35 -4.89 -14.71 -13.07
C ILE A 35 -4.65 -14.86 -11.56
N SER A 36 -4.61 -16.09 -11.03
CA SER A 36 -4.30 -16.35 -9.62
C SER A 36 -2.92 -15.82 -9.21
N ARG A 37 -1.90 -15.97 -10.07
CA ARG A 37 -0.57 -15.39 -9.82
C ARG A 37 -0.59 -13.87 -9.83
N VAL A 38 -1.38 -13.26 -10.71
CA VAL A 38 -1.54 -11.80 -10.76
C VAL A 38 -2.23 -11.29 -9.50
N ILE A 39 -3.28 -11.97 -9.03
CA ILE A 39 -3.95 -11.64 -7.76
C ILE A 39 -2.95 -11.68 -6.60
N ALA A 40 -2.13 -12.73 -6.49
CA ALA A 40 -1.10 -12.84 -5.46
C ALA A 40 -0.10 -11.66 -5.51
N ALA A 41 0.41 -11.33 -6.70
CA ALA A 41 1.33 -10.21 -6.88
C ALA A 41 0.70 -8.85 -6.50
N LEU A 42 -0.60 -8.65 -6.79
CA LEU A 42 -1.32 -7.44 -6.39
C LEU A 42 -1.50 -7.34 -4.87
N HIS A 43 -1.66 -8.47 -4.17
CA HIS A 43 -1.68 -8.50 -2.71
C HIS A 43 -0.34 -8.11 -2.09
N GLU A 44 0.77 -8.59 -2.64
CA GLU A 44 2.12 -8.21 -2.22
C GLU A 44 2.35 -6.71 -2.43
N LEU A 45 2.05 -6.21 -3.63
CA LEU A 45 2.17 -4.78 -3.96
C LEU A 45 1.33 -3.89 -3.03
N LYS A 46 0.11 -4.33 -2.68
CA LYS A 46 -0.73 -3.62 -1.69
C LYS A 46 -0.06 -3.52 -0.32
N GLY A 47 0.65 -4.58 0.09
CA GLY A 47 1.44 -4.63 1.31
C GLY A 47 2.62 -3.66 1.28
N GLU A 48 3.37 -3.65 0.18
CA GLU A 48 4.52 -2.74 -0.02
C GLU A 48 4.12 -1.26 -0.02
N VAL A 49 2.99 -0.93 -0.65
CA VAL A 49 2.45 0.45 -0.61
C VAL A 49 2.03 0.82 0.82
N ALA A 50 1.55 -0.13 1.61
CA ALA A 50 1.21 0.11 3.01
C ALA A 50 2.45 0.37 3.88
N THR A 51 3.51 -0.42 3.71
CA THR A 51 4.76 -0.30 4.49
C THR A 51 5.59 0.92 4.08
N SER A 52 5.63 1.26 2.79
CA SER A 52 6.32 2.46 2.27
C SER A 52 5.74 3.75 2.85
N ARG A 53 4.42 3.78 3.08
CA ARG A 53 3.75 4.89 3.76
C ARG A 53 4.15 4.97 5.24
N SER A 54 4.21 3.84 5.94
CA SER A 54 4.67 3.78 7.33
C SER A 54 6.14 4.21 7.50
N ALA A 55 6.99 3.97 6.50
CA ALA A 55 8.40 4.39 6.52
C ALA A 55 8.56 5.91 6.28
N HIS A 56 7.67 6.53 5.49
CA HIS A 56 7.63 7.99 5.29
C HIS A 56 7.01 8.75 6.48
N GLU A 57 6.27 8.06 7.36
CA GLU A 57 5.74 8.58 8.62
C GLU A 57 6.63 8.22 9.82
N GLN A 58 7.91 7.93 9.62
CA GLN A 58 8.83 7.94 10.76
C GLN A 58 8.89 9.37 11.32
N PRO A 59 8.52 9.59 12.60
CA PRO A 59 8.84 10.85 13.24
C PRO A 59 10.35 10.95 13.22
N GLN A 60 10.85 11.94 12.50
CA GLN A 60 12.20 12.42 12.67
C GLN A 60 12.31 12.83 14.13
N TYR A 61 12.82 11.91 14.95
CA TYR A 61 13.09 12.14 16.35
C TYR A 61 14.26 13.13 16.35
N ASP A 62 13.94 14.42 16.29
CA ASP A 62 14.91 15.49 16.40
C ASP A 62 15.46 15.44 17.83
N PRO A 63 16.74 15.06 18.04
CA PRO A 63 17.32 15.00 19.38
C PRO A 63 17.45 16.40 20.01
N HIS A 64 17.13 17.46 19.28
CA HIS A 64 17.21 18.85 19.74
C HIS A 64 15.91 19.41 20.31
N GLU A 65 14.79 18.69 20.27
CA GLU A 65 13.52 19.15 20.88
C GLU A 65 13.41 18.87 22.39
N ILE A 66 14.51 18.48 23.06
CA ILE A 66 14.55 18.34 24.51
C ILE A 66 15.30 19.53 25.12
N ASN A 67 14.51 20.52 25.58
CA ASN A 67 14.76 21.47 26.67
C ASN A 67 14.60 22.98 26.33
N ASP A 68 13.40 23.39 25.89
CA ASP A 68 12.89 24.75 26.16
C ASP A 68 12.36 24.92 27.60
N PHE A 69 12.62 23.96 28.50
CA PHE A 69 12.26 24.01 29.92
C PHE A 69 13.39 24.51 30.83
N ASN A 70 14.35 25.29 30.30
CA ASN A 70 15.42 25.87 31.14
C ASN A 70 15.73 27.33 30.80
N SER A 71 14.69 28.14 30.54
CA SER A 71 14.79 29.60 30.46
C SER A 71 13.56 30.27 31.06
N ALA A 72 13.22 29.94 32.30
CA ALA A 72 12.43 30.81 33.15
C ALA A 72 12.62 30.43 34.64
N ILE A 73 13.39 31.29 35.32
CA ILE A 73 13.55 31.46 36.77
C ILE A 73 14.62 30.60 37.44
#